data_AF-A0AAV0J2P9-F1
#
_entry.id   AF-A0AAV0J2P9-F1
#
_cell.length_a   1.000
_cell.length_b   1.000
_cell.length_c   1.000
_cell.angle_alpha   90.00
_cell.angle_beta   90.00
_cell.angle_gamma   90.00
#
_symmetry.space_group_name_H-M   'P 1'
#
loop_
_entity.id
_entity.type
_entity.pdbx_description
1 polymer ?
#
loop_
_entity_poly.entity_id
_entity_poly.type
_entity_poly.pdbx_seq_one_letter_code
_entity_poly.pdbx_strand_id
1 'polypeptide(L)'
;MSEHCSDVKQISILLAEAKDPAAASNQNGGEPKSLVVCFGEMLIDFVPTVSGVSLAEAPAFKKAPGGAPANVAVGVSRLGGSSAFIGKLGDDEFGRMLNDILKQNNVDNSGIRFDPDARTALAFVTLRADGEREFMFYRHPSADMLLTESELKTDILNQAKVFHYGSISLISEPCRSAHVAAMRIAKSSGAILSYDPNLRLALWPSAEAAKEGMMSIWNEADIIKINEDEIVFLTGGDDPNDDNVVLKKLFHPNLKLLVVTEGSAGCRYYTKVNLHHFFFFFFVSLPERFVN
;
A
#
# COMPACT_ATOMS: atom_id res chain seq x y z
N MET A 1 -2.82 -9.21 29.35
CA MET A 1 -3.30 -7.81 29.27
C MET A 1 -2.08 -6.92 29.11
N SER A 2 -2.11 -6.04 28.11
CA SER A 2 -1.02 -5.16 27.61
C SER A 2 0.00 -5.79 26.65
N GLU A 3 -0.37 -5.95 25.37
CA GLU A 3 0.58 -5.95 24.23
C GLU A 3 -0.10 -5.86 22.84
N HIS A 4 -1.32 -5.33 22.75
CA HIS A 4 -2.04 -5.13 21.47
C HIS A 4 -2.14 -3.63 21.06
N CYS A 5 -1.33 -2.77 21.68
CA CYS A 5 -1.43 -1.31 21.53
C CYS A 5 -0.54 -0.73 20.41
N SER A 6 0.27 -1.54 19.72
CA SER A 6 1.26 -1.07 18.73
C SER A 6 0.71 -0.85 17.32
N ASP A 7 -0.40 -1.49 16.94
CA ASP A 7 -0.68 -1.73 15.51
C ASP A 7 -1.60 -0.68 14.86
N VAL A 8 -2.20 0.22 15.65
CA VAL A 8 -2.96 1.37 15.11
C VAL A 8 -2.00 2.48 14.68
N LYS A 9 -0.83 2.57 15.31
CA LYS A 9 0.19 3.55 14.91
C LYS A 9 0.90 3.14 13.61
N GLN A 10 1.08 1.84 13.35
CA GLN A 10 1.90 1.35 12.22
C GLN A 10 1.33 1.58 10.81
N ILE A 11 0.03 1.92 10.65
CA ILE A 11 -0.58 2.08 9.33
C ILE A 11 -0.39 3.49 8.74
N SER A 12 -0.05 4.50 9.57
CA SER A 12 0.03 5.92 9.13
C SER A 12 1.39 6.60 9.36
N ILE A 13 2.43 5.86 9.75
CA ILE A 13 3.69 6.45 10.22
C ILE A 13 4.62 6.94 9.09
N LEU A 14 4.56 6.36 7.89
CA LEU A 14 5.51 6.75 6.83
C LEU A 14 5.20 8.12 6.22
N LEU A 15 3.93 8.52 6.11
CA LEU A 15 3.57 9.80 5.51
C LEU A 15 3.50 10.96 6.53
N ALA A 16 3.30 10.67 7.83
CA ALA A 16 3.01 11.68 8.85
C ALA A 16 4.25 12.35 9.47
N GLU A 17 5.44 11.77 9.36
CA GLU A 17 6.67 12.34 9.95
C GLU A 17 7.44 13.21 8.94
N ALA A 18 6.93 14.39 8.60
CA ALA A 18 7.76 15.40 7.93
C ALA A 18 8.73 16.01 8.97
N LYS A 19 10.03 15.74 8.84
CA LYS A 19 11.07 16.50 9.55
C LYS A 19 11.76 17.46 8.58
N ASP A 20 12.17 18.61 9.12
CA ASP A 20 12.81 19.74 8.42
C ASP A 20 13.83 19.29 7.36
N PRO A 21 13.79 19.87 6.14
CA PRO A 21 14.75 19.55 5.09
C PRO A 21 16.06 20.28 5.35
N ALA A 22 16.96 19.64 6.12
CA ALA A 22 18.38 19.99 6.03
C ALA A 22 18.92 19.45 4.70
N ALA A 23 19.26 20.40 3.82
CA ALA A 23 19.70 20.17 2.45
C ALA A 23 20.84 19.14 2.34
N ALA A 24 20.61 18.13 1.50
CA ALA A 24 21.69 17.40 0.85
C ALA A 24 21.52 17.57 -0.66
N SER A 25 21.98 18.71 -1.17
CA SER A 25 22.27 18.84 -2.59
C SER A 25 23.44 17.92 -2.91
N ASN A 26 23.21 16.88 -3.70
CA ASN A 26 24.30 16.17 -4.35
C ASN A 26 23.96 16.03 -5.83
N GLN A 27 24.47 16.98 -6.62
CA GLN A 27 24.70 16.74 -8.02
C GLN A 27 25.86 15.77 -8.14
N ASN A 28 25.59 14.55 -8.58
CA ASN A 28 26.60 13.67 -9.15
C ASN A 28 25.96 12.85 -10.26
N GLY A 29 26.55 12.89 -11.45
CA GLY A 29 26.21 12.09 -12.62
C GLY A 29 26.56 10.62 -12.40
N GLY A 30 25.81 9.94 -11.53
CA GLY A 30 25.81 8.50 -11.35
C GLY A 30 24.78 7.84 -12.25
N GLU A 31 24.94 6.54 -12.49
CA GLU A 31 23.96 5.71 -13.19
C GLU A 31 22.52 6.00 -12.72
N PRO A 32 21.51 5.94 -13.62
CA PRO A 32 20.14 6.22 -13.25
C PRO A 32 19.73 5.32 -12.07
N LYS A 33 19.42 5.94 -10.93
CA LYS A 33 18.94 5.23 -9.73
C LYS A 33 17.76 4.34 -10.12
N SER A 34 17.77 3.09 -9.66
CA SER A 34 16.66 2.16 -9.87
C SER A 34 15.35 2.76 -9.37
N LEU A 35 14.43 3.03 -10.28
CA LEU A 35 13.15 3.66 -9.97
C LEU A 35 12.11 2.61 -9.54
N VAL A 36 11.51 2.83 -8.37
CA VAL A 36 10.32 2.10 -7.91
C VAL A 36 9.09 2.95 -8.22
N VAL A 37 8.21 2.45 -9.07
CA VAL A 37 6.95 3.15 -9.38
C VAL A 37 5.83 2.49 -8.60
N CYS A 38 5.20 3.24 -7.70
CA CYS A 38 4.04 2.77 -6.94
C CYS A 38 2.76 3.28 -7.60
N PHE A 39 1.74 2.42 -7.67
CA PHE A 39 0.47 2.70 -8.33
C PHE A 39 -0.71 2.39 -7.42
N GLY A 40 -1.67 3.31 -7.33
CA GLY A 40 -2.96 3.06 -6.70
C GLY A 40 -3.52 4.27 -5.98
N GLU A 41 -4.10 4.03 -4.81
CA GLU A 41 -4.82 5.02 -4.03
C GLU A 41 -3.92 5.79 -3.06
N MET A 42 -4.29 7.05 -2.84
CA MET A 42 -3.79 7.90 -1.77
C MET A 42 -4.98 8.70 -1.23
N LEU A 43 -5.13 8.74 0.09
CA LEU A 43 -6.35 9.18 0.75
C LEU A 43 -6.06 9.81 2.11
N ILE A 44 -7.10 10.33 2.78
CA ILE A 44 -7.00 10.82 4.15
C ILE A 44 -7.57 9.80 5.12
N ASP A 45 -6.73 9.34 6.05
CA ASP A 45 -7.16 8.59 7.22
C ASP A 45 -7.58 9.56 8.33
N PHE A 46 -8.77 9.38 8.89
CA PHE A 46 -9.24 10.03 10.10
C PHE A 46 -9.17 9.04 11.25
N VAL A 47 -8.18 9.25 12.11
CA VAL A 47 -7.92 8.40 13.28
C VAL A 47 -8.47 9.11 14.53
N PRO A 48 -9.30 8.45 15.35
CA PRO A 48 -9.80 9.00 16.61
C PRO A 48 -8.68 9.55 17.49
N THR A 49 -8.95 10.66 18.16
CA THR A 49 -8.01 11.22 19.15
C THR A 49 -7.99 10.45 20.47
N VAL A 50 -8.92 9.51 20.65
CA VAL A 50 -9.03 8.62 21.81
C VAL A 50 -9.20 7.18 21.33
N SER A 51 -8.58 6.23 22.03
CA SER A 51 -8.62 4.81 21.67
C SER A 51 -9.82 4.10 22.29
N GLY A 52 -10.22 2.96 21.71
CA GLY A 52 -11.19 2.05 22.31
C GLY A 52 -12.65 2.43 22.11
N VAL A 53 -12.94 3.42 21.26
CA VAL A 53 -14.29 3.94 21.00
C VAL A 53 -14.78 3.57 19.61
N SER A 54 -16.10 3.51 19.41
CA SER A 54 -16.68 3.42 18.06
C SER A 54 -16.49 4.71 17.26
N LEU A 55 -16.75 4.68 15.95
CA LEU A 55 -16.74 5.87 15.11
C LEU A 55 -17.75 6.95 15.58
N ALA A 56 -18.91 6.53 16.07
CA ALA A 56 -19.96 7.44 16.54
C ALA A 56 -19.64 8.09 17.89
N GLU A 57 -18.86 7.41 18.73
CA GLU A 57 -18.47 7.90 20.07
C GLU A 57 -17.19 8.73 20.03
N ALA A 58 -16.39 8.63 18.97
CA ALA A 58 -15.16 9.38 18.82
C ALA A 58 -15.43 10.90 18.84
N PRO A 59 -14.89 11.65 19.82
CA PRO A 59 -15.19 13.09 19.97
C PRO A 59 -14.48 13.95 18.93
N ALA A 60 -13.36 13.47 18.39
CA ALA A 60 -12.58 14.14 17.37
C ALA A 60 -11.72 13.13 16.61
N PHE A 61 -11.34 13.52 15.40
CA PHE A 61 -10.44 12.77 14.54
C PHE A 61 -9.25 13.62 14.15
N LYS A 62 -8.07 13.01 14.12
CA LYS A 62 -6.86 13.58 13.53
C LYS A 62 -6.74 13.06 12.10
N LYS A 63 -6.64 13.98 11.14
CA LYS A 63 -6.31 13.63 9.75
C LYS A 63 -4.86 13.15 9.66
N ALA A 64 -4.65 12.10 8.89
CA ALA A 64 -3.35 11.58 8.51
C ALA A 64 -3.36 11.23 7.02
N PRO A 65 -2.26 11.47 6.29
CA PRO A 65 -2.10 10.92 4.94
C PRO A 65 -2.06 9.38 4.97
N GLY A 66 -2.79 8.76 4.06
CA GLY A 66 -2.91 7.31 3.93
C GLY A 66 -2.84 6.84 2.48
N GLY A 67 -3.01 5.53 2.27
CA GLY A 67 -2.86 4.84 0.99
C GLY A 67 -1.64 3.92 0.98
N ALA A 68 -1.86 2.62 0.76
CA ALA A 68 -0.79 1.64 0.92
C ALA A 68 0.33 1.79 -0.12
N PRO A 69 0.03 1.98 -1.43
CA PRO A 69 1.09 2.20 -2.42
C PRO A 69 1.83 3.53 -2.21
N ALA A 70 1.16 4.57 -1.70
CA ALA A 70 1.77 5.86 -1.40
C ALA A 70 2.76 5.76 -0.22
N ASN A 71 2.39 5.01 0.83
CA ASN A 71 3.28 4.69 1.94
C ASN A 71 4.55 3.97 1.46
N VAL A 72 4.43 3.03 0.53
CA VAL A 72 5.59 2.32 -0.04
C VAL A 72 6.51 3.27 -0.80
N ALA A 73 5.97 4.16 -1.64
CA ALA A 73 6.77 5.15 -2.35
C ALA A 73 7.59 6.02 -1.39
N VAL A 74 6.93 6.55 -0.35
CA VAL A 74 7.62 7.36 0.67
C VAL A 74 8.64 6.56 1.47
N GLY A 75 8.34 5.30 1.80
CA GLY A 75 9.29 4.39 2.44
C GLY A 75 10.55 4.19 1.60
N VAL A 76 10.41 3.92 0.30
CA VAL A 76 11.54 3.76 -0.63
C VAL A 76 12.40 5.02 -0.67
N SER A 77 11.77 6.19 -0.81
CA SER A 77 12.49 7.47 -0.86
C SER A 77 13.25 7.75 0.44
N ARG A 78 12.61 7.53 1.60
CA ARG A 78 13.23 7.72 2.92
C ARG A 78 14.43 6.80 3.16
N LEU A 79 14.43 5.62 2.55
CA LEU A 79 15.56 4.68 2.58
C LEU A 79 16.67 5.04 1.58
N GLY A 80 16.57 6.17 0.88
CA GLY A 80 17.56 6.68 -0.08
C GLY A 80 17.37 6.20 -1.52
N GLY A 81 16.31 5.42 -1.77
CA GLY A 81 15.90 4.97 -3.10
C GLY A 81 15.27 6.07 -3.94
N SER A 82 14.96 5.75 -5.19
CA SER A 82 14.18 6.62 -6.07
C SER A 82 12.81 6.03 -6.30
N SER A 83 11.78 6.83 -6.08
CA SER A 83 10.39 6.39 -6.21
C SER A 83 9.53 7.42 -6.93
N ALA A 84 8.58 6.92 -7.71
CA ALA A 84 7.50 7.72 -8.29
C ALA A 84 6.15 7.16 -7.85
N PHE A 85 5.12 8.01 -7.86
CA PHE A 85 3.76 7.59 -7.57
C PHE A 85 2.81 7.96 -8.73
N ILE A 86 1.99 6.99 -9.14
CA ILE A 86 0.95 7.16 -10.16
C ILE A 86 -0.40 6.92 -9.49
N GLY A 87 -1.28 7.91 -9.58
CA GLY A 87 -2.60 7.88 -8.97
C GLY A 87 -3.40 9.13 -9.31
N LYS A 88 -4.64 9.20 -8.81
CA LYS A 88 -5.54 10.33 -9.04
C LYS A 88 -6.13 10.82 -7.72
N LEU A 89 -6.12 12.13 -7.53
CA LEU A 89 -6.57 12.83 -6.33
C LEU A 89 -7.66 13.83 -6.70
N GLY A 90 -8.50 14.24 -5.76
CA GLY A 90 -9.45 15.32 -6.02
C GLY A 90 -8.71 16.65 -6.18
N ASP A 91 -9.20 17.54 -7.03
CA ASP A 91 -8.74 18.94 -7.09
C ASP A 91 -9.32 19.73 -5.90
N ASP A 92 -8.95 19.28 -4.71
CA ASP A 92 -9.38 19.81 -3.42
C ASP A 92 -8.19 19.95 -2.46
N GLU A 93 -8.44 20.57 -1.30
CA GLU A 93 -7.39 20.85 -0.31
C GLU A 93 -6.70 19.58 0.20
N PHE A 94 -7.43 18.46 0.29
CA PHE A 94 -6.84 17.18 0.69
C PHE A 94 -5.96 16.60 -0.42
N GLY A 95 -6.42 16.63 -1.67
CA GLY A 95 -5.63 16.15 -2.80
C GLY A 95 -4.34 16.94 -2.99
N ARG A 96 -4.41 18.28 -2.92
CA ARG A 96 -3.21 19.14 -3.00
C ARG A 96 -2.25 18.89 -1.84
N MET A 97 -2.77 18.76 -0.61
CA MET A 97 -1.97 18.39 0.56
C MET A 97 -1.25 17.04 0.37
N LEU A 98 -1.96 16.01 -0.11
CA LEU A 98 -1.37 14.68 -0.33
C LEU A 98 -0.27 14.73 -1.39
N ASN A 99 -0.50 15.45 -2.50
CA ASN A 99 0.51 15.67 -3.52
C ASN A 99 1.75 16.39 -3.00
N ASP A 100 1.57 17.41 -2.13
CA ASP A 100 2.69 18.12 -1.49
C ASP A 100 3.47 17.21 -0.53
N ILE A 101 2.80 16.29 0.18
CA ILE A 101 3.45 15.31 1.05
C ILE A 101 4.37 14.40 0.24
N LEU A 102 3.95 13.93 -0.94
CA LEU A 102 4.81 13.15 -1.84
C LEU A 102 6.08 13.95 -2.20
N LYS A 103 5.90 15.21 -2.60
CA LYS A 103 7.00 16.11 -2.96
C LYS A 103 7.96 16.37 -1.79
N GLN A 104 7.43 16.62 -0.59
CA GLN A 104 8.24 16.83 0.63
C GLN A 104 9.06 15.59 0.99
N ASN A 105 8.57 14.39 0.64
CA ASN A 105 9.28 13.13 0.84
C ASN A 105 10.13 12.73 -0.39
N ASN A 106 10.43 13.64 -1.32
CA ASN A 106 11.23 13.39 -2.53
C ASN A 106 10.70 12.25 -3.43
N VAL A 107 9.38 12.02 -3.43
CA VAL A 107 8.73 11.10 -4.38
C VAL A 107 8.40 11.88 -5.65
N ASP A 108 8.75 11.35 -6.82
CA ASP A 108 8.31 11.91 -8.10
C ASP A 108 6.78 11.79 -8.22
N ASN A 109 6.10 12.93 -8.16
CA ASN A 109 4.66 13.07 -8.21
C ASN A 109 4.14 13.50 -9.60
N SER A 110 4.98 13.47 -10.64
CA SER A 110 4.55 13.81 -12.02
C SER A 110 3.52 12.82 -12.61
N GLY A 111 3.37 11.65 -11.98
CA GLY A 111 2.33 10.66 -12.24
C GLY A 111 0.97 10.96 -11.59
N ILE A 112 0.84 12.02 -10.78
CA ILE A 112 -0.44 12.43 -10.18
C ILE A 112 -1.33 13.12 -11.20
N ARG A 113 -2.63 12.82 -11.13
CA ARG A 113 -3.72 13.54 -11.79
C ARG A 113 -4.68 14.12 -10.75
N PHE A 114 -5.29 15.25 -11.11
CA PHE A 114 -6.31 15.89 -10.29
C PHE A 114 -7.66 15.79 -11.00
N ASP A 115 -8.69 15.39 -10.26
CA ASP A 115 -10.06 15.31 -10.74
C ASP A 115 -10.89 16.50 -10.19
N PRO A 116 -11.45 17.36 -11.05
CA PRO A 116 -12.26 18.49 -10.58
C PRO A 116 -13.66 18.08 -10.09
N ASP A 117 -14.14 16.89 -10.47
CA ASP A 117 -15.52 16.46 -10.29
C ASP A 117 -15.67 15.41 -9.17
N ALA A 118 -14.60 14.71 -8.80
CA ALA A 118 -14.55 13.75 -7.69
C ALA A 118 -13.63 14.19 -6.56
N ARG A 119 -14.04 13.90 -5.32
CA ARG A 119 -13.27 14.26 -4.12
C ARG A 119 -12.17 13.25 -3.81
N THR A 120 -11.15 13.70 -3.10
CA THR A 120 -10.16 12.83 -2.45
C THR A 120 -10.85 11.87 -1.48
N ALA A 121 -10.51 10.57 -1.53
CA ALA A 121 -11.09 9.56 -0.67
C ALA A 121 -10.77 9.82 0.81
N LEU A 122 -11.72 9.49 1.69
CA LEU A 122 -11.53 9.56 3.14
C LEU A 122 -11.81 8.19 3.75
N ALA A 123 -11.04 7.82 4.78
CA ALA A 123 -11.24 6.63 5.57
C ALA A 123 -11.30 7.00 7.05
N PHE A 124 -12.37 6.64 7.74
CA PHE A 124 -12.45 6.73 9.19
C PHE A 124 -12.10 5.36 9.75
N VAL A 125 -11.11 5.32 10.65
CA VAL A 125 -10.56 4.06 11.18
C VAL A 125 -10.55 4.11 12.68
N THR A 126 -11.22 3.17 13.35
CA THR A 126 -11.11 3.01 14.81
C THR A 126 -10.76 1.58 15.21
N LEU A 127 -10.15 1.47 16.38
CA LEU A 127 -9.96 0.21 17.10
C LEU A 127 -10.78 0.29 18.38
N ARG A 128 -11.84 -0.49 18.46
CA ARG A 128 -12.74 -0.56 19.61
C ARG A 128 -12.04 -1.28 20.78
N ALA A 129 -12.56 -1.09 21.99
CA ALA A 129 -11.95 -1.65 23.20
C ALA A 129 -11.92 -3.20 23.23
N ASP A 130 -12.81 -3.84 22.47
CA ASP A 130 -12.86 -5.28 22.23
C ASP A 130 -11.80 -5.76 21.21
N GLY A 131 -11.04 -4.86 20.60
CA GLY A 131 -10.04 -5.16 19.58
C GLY A 131 -10.60 -5.21 18.16
N GLU A 132 -11.90 -4.98 17.96
CA GLU A 132 -12.49 -4.93 16.62
C GLU A 132 -12.06 -3.65 15.90
N ARG A 133 -11.59 -3.81 14.65
CA ARG A 133 -11.30 -2.69 13.75
C ARG A 133 -12.57 -2.33 12.97
N GLU A 134 -12.95 -1.07 13.03
CA GLU A 134 -14.06 -0.52 12.26
C GLU A 134 -13.51 0.47 11.22
N PHE A 135 -13.94 0.28 9.97
CA PHE A 135 -13.56 1.11 8.83
C PHE A 135 -14.81 1.69 8.16
N MET A 136 -14.85 3.00 7.97
CA MET A 136 -15.88 3.66 7.17
C MET A 136 -15.23 4.50 6.07
N PHE A 137 -15.50 4.13 4.81
CA PHE A 137 -14.89 4.76 3.64
C PHE A 137 -15.86 5.70 2.92
N TYR A 138 -15.42 6.93 2.69
CA TYR A 138 -16.05 7.87 1.76
C TYR A 138 -15.33 7.75 0.42
N ARG A 139 -15.79 6.78 -0.38
CA ARG A 139 -15.15 6.35 -1.63
C ARG A 139 -16.18 5.92 -2.69
N HIS A 140 -17.19 6.77 -2.98
CA HIS A 140 -18.33 6.43 -3.88
C HIS A 140 -18.90 7.63 -4.69
N PRO A 141 -18.32 8.00 -5.85
CA PRO A 141 -16.94 7.73 -6.25
C PRO A 141 -15.98 8.75 -5.62
N SER A 142 -14.73 8.34 -5.43
CA SER A 142 -13.60 9.25 -5.18
C SER A 142 -12.66 9.29 -6.39
N ALA A 143 -11.79 10.29 -6.43
CA ALA A 143 -10.92 10.53 -7.58
C ALA A 143 -10.00 9.35 -7.93
N ASP A 144 -9.49 8.60 -6.95
CA ASP A 144 -8.60 7.44 -7.17
C ASP A 144 -9.30 6.28 -7.90
N MET A 145 -10.63 6.22 -7.86
CA MET A 145 -11.42 5.25 -8.60
C MET A 145 -11.55 5.59 -10.09
N LEU A 146 -11.26 6.83 -10.47
CA LEU A 146 -11.55 7.41 -11.78
C LEU A 146 -10.29 7.63 -12.63
N LEU A 147 -9.16 7.06 -12.23
CA LEU A 147 -7.96 7.05 -13.08
C LEU A 147 -8.24 6.18 -14.31
N THR A 148 -7.96 6.71 -15.49
CA THR A 148 -8.15 6.03 -16.77
C THR A 148 -6.82 5.63 -17.40
N GLU A 149 -6.84 4.71 -18.36
CA GLU A 149 -5.65 4.28 -19.09
C GLU A 149 -4.99 5.45 -19.86
N SER A 150 -5.78 6.36 -20.44
CA SER A 150 -5.26 7.52 -21.19
C SER A 150 -4.56 8.56 -20.31
N GLU A 151 -4.79 8.52 -19.00
CA GLU A 151 -4.16 9.43 -18.04
C GLU A 151 -2.79 8.93 -17.55
N LEU A 152 -2.46 7.66 -17.81
CA LEU A 152 -1.22 7.03 -17.37
C LEU A 152 0.01 7.74 -17.95
N LYS A 153 0.97 8.03 -17.08
CA LYS A 153 2.26 8.60 -17.48
C LYS A 153 3.21 7.48 -17.91
N THR A 154 3.08 7.05 -19.17
CA THR A 154 3.83 5.94 -19.76
C THR A 154 5.34 6.07 -19.65
N ASP A 155 5.88 7.29 -19.77
CA ASP A 155 7.32 7.55 -19.64
C ASP A 155 7.91 7.08 -18.29
N ILE A 156 7.15 7.24 -17.20
CA ILE A 156 7.57 6.83 -15.85
C ILE A 156 7.51 5.30 -15.73
N LEU A 157 6.43 4.70 -16.25
CA LEU A 157 6.25 3.24 -16.27
C LEU A 157 7.36 2.53 -17.06
N ASN A 158 7.79 3.11 -18.19
CA ASN A 158 8.86 2.55 -19.02
C ASN A 158 10.24 2.59 -18.33
N GLN A 159 10.42 3.46 -17.33
CA GLN A 159 11.67 3.58 -16.56
C GLN A 159 11.67 2.75 -15.29
N ALA A 160 10.52 2.15 -14.91
CA ALA A 160 10.38 1.38 -13.69
C ALA A 160 11.33 0.18 -13.67
N LYS A 161 12.08 0.02 -12.58
CA LYS A 161 12.77 -1.24 -12.25
C LYS A 161 11.91 -2.15 -11.39
N VAL A 162 11.07 -1.55 -10.56
CA VAL A 162 10.02 -2.23 -9.81
C VAL A 162 8.72 -1.45 -10.01
N PHE A 163 7.64 -2.15 -10.31
CA PHE A 163 6.29 -1.61 -10.32
C PHE A 163 5.51 -2.23 -9.16
N HIS A 164 5.14 -1.41 -8.19
CA HIS A 164 4.48 -1.84 -6.95
C HIS A 164 3.01 -1.40 -6.92
N TYR A 165 2.12 -2.32 -6.56
CA TYR A 165 0.67 -2.08 -6.56
C TYR A 165 -0.04 -2.96 -5.52
N GLY A 166 -1.26 -2.57 -5.16
CA GLY A 166 -2.17 -3.37 -4.33
C GLY A 166 -3.52 -3.63 -5.00
N SER A 167 -4.44 -4.31 -4.30
CA SER A 167 -5.67 -4.80 -4.93
C SER A 167 -6.80 -3.75 -5.05
N ILE A 168 -6.74 -2.64 -4.30
CA ILE A 168 -7.85 -1.67 -4.19
C ILE A 168 -8.22 -1.02 -5.55
N SER A 169 -7.24 -0.77 -6.41
CA SER A 169 -7.47 -0.23 -7.76
C SER A 169 -8.08 -1.25 -8.72
N LEU A 170 -8.19 -2.53 -8.33
CA LEU A 170 -8.90 -3.56 -9.10
C LEU A 170 -10.40 -3.61 -8.77
N ILE A 171 -10.92 -2.81 -7.85
CA ILE A 171 -12.31 -2.93 -7.40
C ILE A 171 -13.31 -2.50 -8.48
N SER A 172 -13.03 -1.42 -9.19
CA SER A 172 -13.99 -0.77 -10.09
C SER A 172 -13.34 -0.21 -11.35
N GLU A 173 -14.11 -0.17 -12.44
CA GLU A 173 -13.75 0.63 -13.62
C GLU A 173 -13.95 2.13 -13.34
N PRO A 174 -13.19 3.03 -14.00
CA PRO A 174 -12.14 2.74 -15.00
C PRO A 174 -10.76 2.39 -14.42
N CYS A 175 -10.55 2.54 -13.10
CA CYS A 175 -9.23 2.34 -12.49
C CYS A 175 -8.69 0.92 -12.64
N ARG A 176 -9.56 -0.09 -12.66
CA ARG A 176 -9.16 -1.48 -12.95
C ARG A 176 -8.46 -1.61 -14.31
N SER A 177 -9.04 -1.04 -15.37
CA SER A 177 -8.40 -1.03 -16.70
C SER A 177 -7.06 -0.29 -16.70
N ALA A 178 -7.00 0.87 -16.03
CA ALA A 178 -5.76 1.64 -15.87
C ALA A 178 -4.67 0.86 -15.12
N HIS A 179 -5.02 0.14 -14.06
CA HIS A 179 -4.11 -0.73 -13.32
C HIS A 179 -3.51 -1.79 -14.25
N VAL A 180 -4.36 -2.56 -14.93
CA VAL A 180 -3.91 -3.65 -15.80
C VAL A 180 -3.02 -3.12 -16.93
N ALA A 181 -3.35 -1.96 -17.50
CA ALA A 181 -2.52 -1.31 -18.51
C ALA A 181 -1.15 -0.87 -17.95
N ALA A 182 -1.12 -0.22 -16.78
CA ALA A 182 0.12 0.19 -16.13
C ALA A 182 1.04 -1.00 -15.82
N MET A 183 0.46 -2.09 -15.29
CA MET A 183 1.17 -3.35 -15.02
C MET A 183 1.77 -3.94 -16.30
N ARG A 184 1.02 -3.96 -17.41
CA ARG A 184 1.50 -4.45 -18.71
C ARG A 184 2.66 -3.61 -19.26
N ILE A 185 2.57 -2.29 -19.19
CA ILE A 185 3.61 -1.36 -19.68
C ILE A 185 4.90 -1.53 -18.86
N ALA A 186 4.78 -1.62 -17.53
CA ALA A 186 5.94 -1.82 -16.67
C ALA A 186 6.60 -3.19 -16.94
N LYS A 187 5.81 -4.25 -17.06
CA LYS A 187 6.29 -5.60 -17.36
C LYS A 187 6.99 -5.70 -18.71
N SER A 188 6.42 -5.10 -19.76
CA SER A 188 7.03 -5.09 -21.10
C SER A 188 8.33 -4.28 -21.16
N SER A 189 8.51 -3.35 -20.22
CA SER A 189 9.73 -2.56 -20.04
C SER A 189 10.78 -3.25 -19.14
N GLY A 190 10.49 -4.47 -18.68
CA GLY A 190 11.41 -5.28 -17.88
C GLY A 190 11.37 -4.99 -16.37
N ALA A 191 10.34 -4.30 -15.88
CA ALA A 191 10.15 -4.08 -14.44
C ALA A 191 9.81 -5.39 -13.72
N ILE A 192 10.27 -5.53 -12.47
CA ILE A 192 9.77 -6.53 -11.54
C ILE A 192 8.39 -6.09 -11.04
N LEU A 193 7.40 -6.97 -11.11
CA LEU A 193 6.06 -6.72 -10.58
C LEU A 193 5.97 -7.11 -9.10
N SER A 194 5.74 -6.13 -8.23
CA SER A 194 5.60 -6.31 -6.79
C SER A 194 4.15 -6.07 -6.36
N TYR A 195 3.52 -7.09 -5.79
CA TYR A 195 2.12 -7.07 -5.44
C TYR A 195 1.93 -7.24 -3.93
N ASP A 196 1.22 -6.29 -3.31
CA ASP A 196 0.73 -6.38 -1.93
C ASP A 196 -0.81 -6.27 -1.97
N PRO A 197 -1.54 -7.41 -2.03
CA PRO A 197 -2.99 -7.41 -2.16
C PRO A 197 -3.67 -6.51 -1.12
N ASN A 198 -3.15 -6.48 0.12
CA ASN A 198 -3.54 -5.60 1.21
C ASN A 198 -5.08 -5.52 1.36
N LEU A 199 -5.71 -6.66 1.68
CA LEU A 199 -7.15 -6.83 1.74
C LEU A 199 -7.83 -5.72 2.58
N ARG A 200 -8.85 -5.09 1.98
CA ARG A 200 -9.77 -4.16 2.64
C ARG A 200 -11.19 -4.59 2.32
N LEU A 201 -11.67 -5.61 3.02
CA LEU A 201 -12.94 -6.27 2.72
C LEU A 201 -14.13 -5.30 2.60
N ALA A 202 -14.16 -4.25 3.44
CA ALA A 202 -15.22 -3.22 3.42
C ALA A 202 -15.29 -2.37 2.13
N LEU A 203 -14.27 -2.40 1.28
CA LEU A 203 -14.28 -1.72 -0.03
C LEU A 203 -14.83 -2.60 -1.15
N TRP A 204 -14.91 -3.92 -0.95
CA TRP A 204 -15.34 -4.86 -1.96
C TRP A 204 -16.85 -5.12 -1.85
N PRO A 205 -17.54 -5.38 -2.98
CA PRO A 205 -18.98 -5.71 -2.96
C PRO A 205 -19.32 -6.98 -2.18
N SER A 206 -18.40 -7.93 -2.14
CA SER A 206 -18.49 -9.16 -1.34
C SER A 206 -17.11 -9.76 -1.09
N ALA A 207 -17.02 -10.75 -0.19
CA ALA A 207 -15.80 -11.51 0.05
C ALA A 207 -15.36 -12.30 -1.20
N GLU A 208 -16.31 -12.84 -1.95
CA GLU A 208 -16.05 -13.55 -3.19
C GLU A 208 -15.46 -12.60 -4.24
N ALA A 209 -16.06 -11.41 -4.40
CA ALA A 209 -15.55 -10.39 -5.32
C ALA A 209 -14.13 -9.92 -4.92
N ALA A 210 -13.85 -9.80 -3.62
CA ALA A 210 -12.51 -9.47 -3.12
C ALA A 210 -11.50 -10.55 -3.48
N LYS A 211 -11.84 -11.82 -3.23
CA LYS A 211 -10.98 -12.96 -3.56
C LYS A 211 -10.73 -13.06 -5.07
N GLU A 212 -11.77 -12.95 -5.89
CA GLU A 212 -11.65 -12.95 -7.35
C GLU A 212 -10.79 -11.80 -7.86
N GLY A 213 -11.04 -10.59 -7.36
CA GLY A 213 -10.27 -9.40 -7.71
C GLY A 213 -8.80 -9.51 -7.33
N MET A 214 -8.51 -9.92 -6.09
CA MET A 214 -7.14 -10.12 -5.61
C MET A 214 -6.40 -11.19 -6.42
N MET A 215 -7.08 -12.27 -6.80
CA MET A 215 -6.48 -13.38 -7.55
C MET A 215 -6.37 -13.12 -9.06
N SER A 216 -7.10 -12.13 -9.60
CA SER A 216 -7.18 -11.86 -11.04
C SER A 216 -5.84 -11.52 -11.71
N ILE A 217 -4.90 -10.95 -10.95
CA ILE A 217 -3.54 -10.61 -11.40
C ILE A 217 -2.44 -11.38 -10.65
N TRP A 218 -2.81 -12.37 -9.84
CA TRP A 218 -1.89 -13.07 -8.93
C TRP A 218 -0.69 -13.66 -9.67
N ASN A 219 -0.96 -14.39 -10.75
CA ASN A 219 0.07 -15.10 -11.53
C ASN A 219 0.97 -14.17 -12.38
N GLU A 220 0.64 -12.88 -12.44
CA GLU A 220 1.45 -11.88 -13.14
C GLU A 220 2.61 -11.36 -12.30
N ALA A 221 2.48 -11.41 -10.97
CA ALA A 221 3.44 -10.85 -10.03
C ALA A 221 4.76 -11.66 -9.99
N ASP A 222 5.87 -10.94 -9.80
CA ASP A 222 7.19 -11.52 -9.54
C ASP A 222 7.47 -11.62 -8.04
N ILE A 223 6.93 -10.68 -7.26
CA ILE A 223 7.05 -10.62 -5.81
C ILE A 223 5.64 -10.43 -5.23
N ILE A 224 5.27 -11.25 -4.25
CA ILE A 224 4.02 -11.12 -3.50
C ILE A 224 4.34 -10.95 -2.02
N LYS A 225 3.67 -10.00 -1.37
CA LYS A 225 3.64 -9.88 0.08
C LYS A 225 2.20 -10.09 0.56
N ILE A 226 2.02 -10.98 1.53
CA ILE A 226 0.75 -11.20 2.23
C ILE A 226 0.96 -11.33 3.74
N ASN A 227 -0.12 -11.37 4.50
CA ASN A 227 -0.13 -11.70 5.92
C ASN A 227 -0.93 -12.98 6.22
N GLU A 228 -0.96 -13.40 7.48
CA GLU A 228 -1.70 -14.58 7.93
C GLU A 228 -3.21 -14.51 7.65
N ASP A 229 -3.85 -13.37 7.92
CA ASP A 229 -5.28 -13.16 7.67
C ASP A 229 -5.63 -13.31 6.18
N GLU A 230 -4.76 -12.83 5.30
CA GLU A 230 -4.89 -12.95 3.85
C GLU A 230 -4.70 -14.38 3.39
N ILE A 231 -3.81 -15.16 4.01
CA ILE A 231 -3.69 -16.60 3.73
C ILE A 231 -5.01 -17.30 4.07
N VAL A 232 -5.52 -17.11 5.28
CA VAL A 232 -6.81 -17.68 5.72
C VAL A 232 -7.92 -17.31 4.73
N PHE A 233 -8.02 -16.03 4.37
CA PHE A 233 -9.03 -15.52 3.45
C PHE A 233 -8.92 -16.13 2.04
N LEU A 234 -7.73 -16.08 1.43
CA LEU A 234 -7.50 -16.53 0.06
C LEU A 234 -7.59 -18.05 -0.09
N THR A 235 -7.30 -18.80 0.97
CA THR A 235 -7.32 -20.26 0.95
C THR A 235 -8.66 -20.87 1.37
N GLY A 236 -9.54 -20.06 1.97
CA GLY A 236 -10.86 -20.49 2.43
C GLY A 236 -10.86 -21.10 3.83
N GLY A 237 -9.98 -20.62 4.71
CA GLY A 237 -9.92 -21.04 6.11
C GLY A 237 -8.82 -22.04 6.46
N ASP A 238 -7.83 -22.26 5.59
CA ASP A 238 -6.70 -23.12 5.93
C ASP A 238 -5.83 -22.49 7.03
N ASP A 239 -5.03 -23.32 7.70
CA ASP A 239 -4.04 -22.88 8.69
C ASP A 239 -2.96 -22.00 8.02
N PRO A 240 -2.83 -20.72 8.40
CA PRO A 240 -1.84 -19.83 7.81
C PRO A 240 -0.40 -20.23 8.16
N ASN A 241 -0.20 -21.08 9.17
CA ASN A 241 1.11 -21.56 9.59
C ASN A 241 1.60 -22.80 8.82
N ASP A 242 0.73 -23.47 8.05
CA ASP A 242 1.15 -24.60 7.22
C ASP A 242 1.83 -24.12 5.92
N ASP A 243 3.14 -24.30 5.83
CA ASP A 243 3.93 -23.97 4.63
C ASP A 243 3.39 -24.67 3.37
N ASN A 244 2.77 -25.85 3.48
CA ASN A 244 2.20 -26.54 2.32
C ASN A 244 1.00 -25.80 1.74
N VAL A 245 0.22 -25.10 2.57
CA VAL A 245 -0.90 -24.28 2.11
C VAL A 245 -0.37 -23.17 1.21
N VAL A 246 0.64 -22.43 1.68
CA VAL A 246 1.27 -21.35 0.92
C VAL A 246 1.88 -21.88 -0.37
N LEU A 247 2.69 -22.95 -0.31
CA LEU A 247 3.38 -23.51 -1.46
C LEU A 247 2.45 -24.08 -2.53
N LYS A 248 1.36 -24.75 -2.14
CA LYS A 248 0.47 -25.44 -3.09
C LYS A 248 -0.64 -24.55 -3.62
N LYS A 249 -1.14 -23.59 -2.83
CA LYS A 249 -2.30 -22.77 -3.18
C LYS A 249 -1.95 -21.34 -3.59
N LEU A 250 -0.84 -20.78 -3.10
CA LEU A 250 -0.52 -19.35 -3.28
C LEU A 250 0.78 -19.12 -4.04
N PHE A 251 1.76 -20.03 -3.96
CA PHE A 251 3.00 -19.94 -4.74
C PHE A 251 2.76 -20.40 -6.18
N HIS A 252 3.19 -19.61 -7.17
CA HIS A 252 3.07 -19.96 -8.59
C HIS A 252 4.44 -20.00 -9.30
N PRO A 253 4.58 -20.73 -10.42
CA PRO A 253 5.89 -20.96 -11.06
C PRO A 253 6.60 -19.71 -11.59
N ASN A 254 5.91 -18.58 -11.75
CA ASN A 254 6.53 -17.34 -12.19
C ASN A 254 7.08 -16.51 -11.02
N LEU A 255 6.64 -16.80 -9.80
CA LEU A 255 6.99 -16.03 -8.62
C LEU A 255 8.46 -16.20 -8.27
N LYS A 256 9.14 -15.08 -8.02
CA LYS A 256 10.53 -15.04 -7.56
C LYS A 256 10.60 -15.06 -6.03
N LEU A 257 9.65 -14.40 -5.38
CA LEU A 257 9.58 -14.27 -3.92
C LEU A 257 8.12 -14.14 -3.44
N LEU A 258 7.74 -14.95 -2.46
CA LEU A 258 6.53 -14.73 -1.65
C LEU A 258 6.95 -14.43 -0.22
N VAL A 259 6.43 -13.37 0.38
CA VAL A 259 6.67 -13.01 1.78
C VAL A 259 5.36 -13.08 2.56
N VAL A 260 5.38 -13.74 3.71
CA VAL A 260 4.27 -13.79 4.68
C VAL A 260 4.69 -13.03 5.93
N THR A 261 4.01 -11.94 6.26
CA THR A 261 4.26 -11.18 7.50
C THR A 261 3.40 -11.71 8.65
N GLU A 262 4.01 -11.86 9.83
CA GLU A 262 3.45 -12.55 11.02
C GLU A 262 3.41 -11.61 12.24
N GLY A 263 3.11 -10.34 11.98
CA GLY A 263 3.10 -9.29 12.99
C GLY A 263 4.43 -9.22 13.76
N SER A 264 4.34 -9.38 15.09
CA SER A 264 5.50 -9.35 15.99
C SER A 264 6.45 -10.54 15.86
N ALA A 265 6.00 -11.65 15.25
CA ALA A 265 6.82 -12.85 15.06
C ALA A 265 7.80 -12.72 13.87
N GLY A 266 7.65 -11.68 13.04
CA GLY A 266 8.53 -11.40 11.91
C GLY A 266 7.89 -11.77 10.57
N CYS A 267 8.60 -12.53 9.74
CA CYS A 267 8.09 -12.98 8.45
C CYS A 267 8.71 -14.30 7.98
N ARG A 268 7.97 -15.02 7.14
CA ARG A 268 8.45 -16.15 6.32
C ARG A 268 8.59 -15.74 4.87
N TYR A 269 9.47 -16.43 4.14
CA TYR A 269 9.61 -16.20 2.71
C TYR A 269 9.83 -17.49 1.93
N TYR A 270 9.36 -17.48 0.68
CA TYR A 270 9.37 -18.63 -0.22
C TYR A 270 9.98 -18.22 -1.55
N THR A 271 10.89 -19.02 -2.07
CA THR A 271 11.56 -18.81 -3.37
C THR A 271 11.56 -20.10 -4.17
N LYS A 272 11.88 -20.02 -5.47
CA LYS A 272 11.98 -21.21 -6.34
C LYS A 272 13.00 -22.25 -5.90
N VAL A 273 14.07 -21.84 -5.20
CA VAL A 273 15.27 -22.67 -5.04
C VAL A 273 15.37 -23.32 -3.66
N ASN A 274 14.74 -22.77 -2.61
CA ASN A 274 14.67 -23.39 -1.28
C ASN A 274 13.60 -22.68 -0.41
N LEU A 275 13.00 -23.46 0.50
CA LEU A 275 12.32 -22.97 1.70
C LEU A 275 13.39 -22.55 2.71
N HIS A 276 13.41 -21.29 3.10
CA HIS A 276 14.25 -20.83 4.20
C HIS A 276 13.37 -20.01 5.15
N HIS A 277 13.28 -20.44 6.40
CA HIS A 277 12.81 -19.57 7.47
C HIS A 277 13.96 -18.60 7.79
N PHE A 278 13.77 -17.30 7.60
CA PHE A 278 14.66 -16.29 8.19
C PHE A 278 13.99 -15.68 9.41
N PHE A 279 14.66 -15.75 10.55
CA PHE A 279 14.40 -14.81 11.63
C PHE A 279 15.20 -13.54 11.33
N PHE A 280 14.58 -12.53 10.74
CA PHE A 280 15.16 -11.19 10.67
C PHE A 280 14.44 -10.26 11.65
N PHE A 281 15.11 -9.92 12.75
CA PHE A 281 14.73 -8.78 13.58
C PHE A 281 15.06 -7.49 12.81
N PHE A 282 14.14 -7.00 11.99
CA PHE A 282 14.09 -5.57 11.68
C PHE A 282 13.03 -4.95 12.58
N PHE A 283 13.46 -4.55 13.77
CA PHE A 283 12.78 -3.47 14.47
C PHE A 283 12.92 -2.22 13.60
N VAL A 284 11.85 -1.84 12.91
CA VAL A 284 11.45 -0.41 12.97
C VAL A 284 10.61 -0.26 14.23
N SER A 285 11.22 -0.53 15.39
CA SER A 285 10.83 0.20 16.59
C SER A 285 11.36 1.59 16.37
N LEU A 286 10.47 2.51 16.02
CA LEU A 286 10.72 3.90 16.33
C LEU A 286 11.01 3.96 17.85
N PRO A 287 12.15 4.51 18.27
CA PRO A 287 12.47 4.58 19.69
C PRO A 287 11.34 5.30 20.43
N GLU A 288 10.95 4.74 21.58
CA GLU A 288 9.88 5.17 22.50
C GLU A 288 10.02 6.61 23.08
N ARG A 289 10.79 7.51 22.45
CA ARG A 289 11.07 8.85 22.99
C ARG A 289 10.11 9.96 22.57
N PHE A 290 8.98 9.63 21.95
CA PHE A 290 7.96 10.63 21.60
C PHE A 290 6.56 10.17 22.00
N VAL A 291 6.40 9.84 23.29
CA VAL A 291 5.11 9.84 23.98
C VAL A 291 5.22 10.85 25.13
N ASN A 292 4.90 12.10 24.80
CA ASN A 292 4.30 13.11 25.66
C ASN A 292 3.60 14.13 24.76
#